data_AF-A0A931HKG3-F1
#
_entry.id   AF-A0A931HKG3-F1
#
_cell.length_a   1.000
_cell.length_b   1.000
_cell.length_c   1.000
_cell.angle_alpha   90.00
_cell.angle_beta   90.00
_cell.angle_gamma   90.00
#
_symmetry.space_group_name_H-M   'P 1'
#
loop_
_entity.id
_entity.type
_entity.pdbx_description
1 polymer ?
#
loop_
_entity_poly.entity_id
_entity_poly.type
_entity_poly.pdbx_seq_one_letter_code
_entity_poly.pdbx_strand_id
1 'polypeptide(L)'
;AHHLRGRRAGLAVVIEPDQSVDEPRPLVVTADAWSGRLSAADFPAPAQVVGRLRLPRHVNHRTGRGRRDLASSLRSTGIPVPRRPKRTKTGGDTREIDALRRRLRQHPARKDPELEKLARVGDRYNRLARELAQQRQKVAATTNSLARTFERIVALLTERGYLTAGSDPETTEAGERLARIYGEADLLVAECLRKRVWAGLSPAELAAVVSAVVYESRIEGGGEVMRGPTEPVRRALAETVRLCDGLRADEVRHKLPPTREPDLGFVAALYTWVNTQSLAEALLAAGGGSRDLSAGDFVRWCRQVIDLLDQIRTCAQDPEIVKTAGRAVAAIRRGVVDVDAV
;
A
#
# COMPACT_ATOMS: atom_id res chain seq x y z
N ALA A 1 -17.46 -26.83 21.65
CA ALA A 1 -16.82 -27.73 20.66
C ALA A 1 -15.73 -28.54 21.36
N HIS A 2 -15.63 -29.84 21.05
CA HIS A 2 -14.57 -30.72 21.52
C HIS A 2 -13.63 -31.05 20.36
N HIS A 3 -12.32 -31.05 20.63
CA HIS A 3 -11.19 -31.47 19.78
C HIS A 3 -10.39 -30.40 19.03
N LEU A 4 -9.53 -29.69 19.75
CA LEU A 4 -8.35 -29.05 19.17
C LEU A 4 -7.13 -29.96 19.24
N ARG A 5 -6.21 -29.85 18.28
CA ARG A 5 -4.91 -30.55 18.32
C ARG A 5 -4.04 -30.08 19.50
N GLY A 6 -3.31 -31.01 20.13
CA GLY A 6 -2.22 -30.73 21.08
C GLY A 6 -2.68 -30.20 22.44
N ARG A 7 -1.92 -29.26 23.03
CA ARG A 7 -2.16 -28.61 24.34
C ARG A 7 -3.51 -27.86 24.46
N ARG A 8 -4.31 -27.83 23.40
CA ARG A 8 -5.60 -27.14 23.33
C ARG A 8 -6.80 -28.11 23.36
N ALA A 9 -6.54 -29.41 23.47
CA ALA A 9 -7.56 -30.45 23.46
C ALA A 9 -8.45 -30.35 24.70
N GLY A 10 -9.76 -30.21 24.50
CA GLY A 10 -10.73 -30.16 25.58
C GLY A 10 -12.01 -29.44 25.19
N LEU A 11 -12.75 -28.96 26.19
CA LEU A 11 -13.94 -28.14 25.99
C LEU A 11 -13.55 -26.73 25.53
N ALA A 12 -14.27 -26.24 24.52
CA ALA A 12 -14.22 -24.86 24.09
C ALA A 12 -15.64 -24.29 23.94
N VAL A 13 -15.80 -23.03 24.31
CA VAL A 13 -17.02 -22.25 24.07
C VAL A 13 -16.81 -21.33 22.87
N VAL A 14 -17.78 -21.29 21.96
CA VAL A 14 -17.79 -20.34 20.84
C VAL A 14 -18.30 -19.01 21.36
N ILE A 15 -17.49 -17.96 21.19
CA ILE A 15 -17.82 -16.59 21.64
C ILE A 15 -18.24 -15.69 20.48
N GLU A 16 -17.78 -15.98 19.27
CA GLU A 16 -18.19 -15.28 18.05
C GLU A 16 -18.33 -16.32 16.92
N PRO A 17 -19.53 -16.50 16.34
CA PRO A 17 -19.69 -17.33 15.16
C PRO A 17 -19.05 -16.67 13.94
N ASP A 18 -18.60 -17.47 12.99
CA ASP A 18 -18.23 -17.01 11.66
C ASP A 18 -19.31 -17.47 10.68
N GLN A 19 -19.81 -16.55 9.85
CA GLN A 19 -20.90 -16.81 8.90
C GLN A 19 -20.41 -17.21 7.50
N SER A 20 -19.08 -17.32 7.30
CA SER A 20 -18.53 -17.84 6.04
C SER A 20 -19.03 -19.25 5.75
N VAL A 21 -19.57 -19.46 4.54
CA VAL A 21 -20.16 -20.74 4.11
C VAL A 21 -19.08 -21.77 3.76
N ASP A 22 -17.97 -21.32 3.16
CA ASP A 22 -16.92 -22.22 2.64
C ASP A 22 -15.87 -22.61 3.68
N GLU A 23 -15.45 -21.66 4.52
CA GLU A 23 -14.40 -21.89 5.53
C GLU A 23 -14.68 -21.12 6.83
N PRO A 24 -15.64 -21.55 7.65
CA PRO A 24 -15.98 -20.85 8.90
C PRO A 24 -14.84 -20.95 9.92
N ARG A 25 -14.45 -19.79 10.48
CA ARG A 25 -13.41 -19.64 11.50
C ARG A 25 -13.94 -19.00 12.79
N PRO A 26 -14.81 -19.68 13.55
CA PRO A 26 -15.38 -19.15 14.78
C PRO A 26 -14.31 -18.85 15.82
N LEU A 27 -14.53 -17.78 16.58
CA LEU A 27 -13.70 -17.41 17.72
C LEU A 27 -14.15 -18.20 18.95
N VAL A 28 -13.20 -18.85 19.63
CA VAL A 28 -13.50 -19.65 20.82
C VAL A 28 -12.62 -19.30 22.01
N VAL A 29 -13.07 -19.72 23.20
CA VAL A 29 -12.26 -19.78 24.42
C VAL A 29 -12.24 -21.21 24.96
N THR A 30 -11.07 -21.74 25.27
CA THR A 30 -10.91 -23.10 25.84
C THR A 30 -10.96 -23.08 27.37
N ALA A 31 -11.14 -24.25 27.97
CA ALA A 31 -11.05 -24.44 29.42
C ALA A 31 -9.67 -24.06 30.02
N ASP A 32 -8.63 -23.88 29.21
CA ASP A 32 -7.29 -23.43 29.63
C ASP A 32 -7.08 -21.92 29.45
N ALA A 33 -8.16 -21.14 29.27
CA ALA A 33 -8.12 -19.69 29.06
C ALA A 33 -7.34 -19.24 27.80
N TRP A 34 -7.21 -20.12 26.81
CA TRP A 34 -6.73 -19.76 25.48
C TRP A 34 -7.90 -19.26 24.63
N SER A 35 -7.67 -18.23 23.82
CA SER A 35 -8.65 -17.71 22.86
C SER A 35 -8.06 -17.66 21.46
N GLY A 36 -8.84 -18.01 20.45
CA GLY A 36 -8.43 -17.90 19.06
C GLY A 36 -9.49 -18.39 18.09
N ARG A 37 -9.31 -18.07 16.80
CA ARG A 37 -10.15 -18.58 15.72
C ARG A 37 -9.71 -19.98 15.33
N LEU A 38 -10.68 -20.84 15.00
CA LEU A 38 -10.44 -22.24 14.68
C LEU A 38 -10.97 -22.56 13.28
N SER A 39 -10.17 -23.26 12.50
CA SER A 39 -10.54 -23.79 11.19
C SER A 39 -10.87 -25.28 11.27
N ALA A 40 -11.45 -25.86 10.21
CA ALA A 40 -11.66 -27.30 10.10
C ALA A 40 -10.36 -28.12 10.26
N ALA A 41 -9.20 -27.56 9.86
CA ALA A 41 -7.89 -28.23 9.96
C ALA A 41 -7.43 -28.43 11.42
N ASP A 42 -7.96 -27.64 12.37
CA ASP A 42 -7.62 -27.73 13.79
C ASP A 42 -8.29 -28.93 14.48
N PHE A 43 -9.27 -29.56 13.81
CA PHE A 43 -10.05 -30.67 14.32
C PHE A 43 -9.56 -32.01 13.74
N PRO A 44 -8.93 -32.88 14.54
CA PRO A 44 -8.54 -34.22 14.08
C PRO A 44 -9.74 -35.18 13.93
N ALA A 45 -10.91 -34.80 14.45
CA ALA A 45 -12.20 -35.48 14.31
C ALA A 45 -13.31 -34.42 14.39
N PRO A 46 -14.50 -34.64 13.80
CA PRO A 46 -15.59 -33.67 13.82
C PRO A 46 -15.92 -33.16 15.23
N ALA A 47 -16.06 -31.84 15.37
CA ALA A 47 -16.40 -31.22 16.64
C ALA A 47 -17.83 -31.58 17.06
N GLN A 48 -18.00 -32.04 18.30
CA GLN A 48 -19.32 -32.30 18.86
C GLN A 48 -19.79 -31.13 19.73
N VAL A 49 -21.07 -30.79 19.62
CA VAL A 49 -21.75 -29.87 20.52
C VAL A 49 -22.18 -30.65 21.75
N VAL A 50 -21.53 -30.36 22.89
CA VAL A 50 -21.70 -31.10 24.15
C VAL A 50 -22.61 -30.37 25.16
N GLY A 51 -23.02 -29.14 24.86
CA GLY A 51 -23.88 -28.33 25.72
C GLY A 51 -23.94 -26.87 25.29
N ARG A 52 -24.61 -26.06 26.10
CA ARG A 52 -24.76 -24.60 25.90
C ARG A 52 -24.31 -23.87 27.16
N LEU A 53 -23.57 -22.77 26.99
CA LEU A 53 -23.13 -21.89 28.08
C LEU A 53 -23.70 -20.50 27.81
N ARG A 54 -24.39 -19.91 28.79
CA ARG A 54 -24.88 -18.53 28.69
C ARG A 54 -23.71 -17.58 28.88
N LEU A 55 -23.44 -16.75 27.87
CA LEU A 55 -22.38 -15.76 27.91
C LEU A 55 -22.90 -14.41 28.40
N PRO A 56 -22.09 -13.61 29.11
CA PRO A 56 -22.39 -12.21 29.40
C PRO A 56 -22.61 -11.39 28.12
N ARG A 57 -23.38 -10.29 28.20
CA ARG A 57 -23.61 -9.39 27.05
C ARG A 57 -22.32 -8.82 26.46
N HIS A 58 -21.28 -8.64 27.28
CA HIS A 58 -19.97 -8.17 26.85
C HIS A 58 -18.89 -9.18 27.23
N VAL A 59 -18.40 -9.93 26.24
CA VAL A 59 -17.38 -10.96 26.43
C VAL A 59 -15.99 -10.38 26.16
N ASN A 60 -15.24 -10.08 27.22
CA ASN A 60 -13.88 -9.55 27.09
C ASN A 60 -12.82 -10.66 26.95
N HIS A 61 -12.66 -11.19 25.73
CA HIS A 61 -11.68 -12.24 25.43
C HIS A 61 -10.25 -11.70 25.16
N ARG A 62 -10.08 -10.38 25.01
CA ARG A 62 -8.78 -9.75 24.71
C ARG A 62 -7.88 -9.66 25.94
N THR A 63 -8.47 -9.59 27.14
CA THR A 63 -7.74 -9.51 28.40
C THR A 63 -7.55 -10.89 29.05
N GLY A 64 -6.42 -11.09 29.74
CA GLY A 64 -6.15 -12.35 30.45
C GLY A 64 -7.12 -12.63 31.61
N ARG A 65 -7.72 -11.61 32.22
CA ARG A 65 -8.77 -11.76 33.24
C ARG A 65 -10.04 -12.33 32.62
N GLY A 66 -10.58 -11.69 31.58
CA GLY A 66 -11.82 -12.14 30.96
C GLY A 66 -11.74 -13.53 30.32
N ARG A 67 -10.58 -13.93 29.78
CA ARG A 67 -10.36 -15.33 29.34
C ARG A 67 -10.42 -16.34 30.49
N ARG A 68 -9.86 -16.00 31.66
CA ARG A 68 -9.90 -16.87 32.86
C ARG A 68 -11.30 -16.99 33.43
N ASP A 69 -12.08 -15.91 33.42
CA ASP A 69 -13.46 -15.92 33.90
C ASP A 69 -14.37 -16.81 33.05
N LEU A 70 -14.19 -16.74 31.72
CA LEU A 70 -14.89 -17.63 30.76
C LEU A 70 -14.46 -19.08 30.90
N ALA A 71 -13.15 -19.33 31.05
CA ALA A 71 -12.63 -20.68 31.29
C ALA A 71 -13.15 -21.26 32.61
N SER A 72 -13.25 -20.44 33.66
CA SER A 72 -13.83 -20.83 34.95
C SER A 72 -15.31 -21.17 34.81
N SER A 73 -16.07 -20.32 34.12
CA SER A 73 -17.49 -20.54 33.83
C SER A 73 -17.69 -21.84 33.04
N LEU A 74 -16.85 -22.09 32.03
CA LEU A 74 -16.88 -23.32 31.24
C LEU A 74 -16.59 -24.56 32.10
N ARG A 75 -15.62 -24.51 33.03
CA ARG A 75 -15.34 -25.61 33.97
C ARG A 75 -16.48 -25.83 34.97
N SER A 76 -17.14 -24.76 35.41
CA SER A 76 -18.26 -24.84 36.36
C SER A 76 -19.54 -25.44 35.77
N THR A 77 -19.63 -25.59 34.44
CA THR A 77 -20.80 -26.20 33.79
C THR A 77 -20.99 -27.69 34.11
N GLY A 78 -19.96 -28.38 34.60
CA GLY A 78 -20.00 -29.81 34.86
C GLY A 78 -20.15 -30.68 33.60
N ILE A 79 -20.04 -30.09 32.39
CA ILE A 79 -20.15 -30.83 31.14
C ILE A 79 -18.97 -31.82 31.05
N PRO A 80 -19.21 -33.14 30.96
CA PRO A 80 -18.14 -34.11 30.89
C PRO A 80 -17.38 -33.97 29.56
N VAL A 81 -16.05 -34.09 29.62
CA VAL A 81 -15.22 -34.18 28.42
C VAL A 81 -15.47 -35.55 27.77
N PRO A 82 -16.04 -35.63 26.55
CA PRO A 82 -16.33 -36.92 25.94
C PRO A 82 -15.03 -37.70 25.73
N ARG A 83 -15.04 -38.98 26.12
CA ARG A 83 -13.89 -39.89 25.93
C ARG A 83 -13.53 -39.93 24.45
N ARG A 84 -12.23 -39.73 24.16
CA ARG A 84 -11.67 -39.79 22.81
C ARG A 84 -12.21 -41.04 22.10
N PRO A 85 -13.00 -40.92 21.02
CA PRO A 85 -13.40 -42.09 20.26
C PRO A 85 -12.11 -42.79 19.81
N LYS A 86 -12.04 -44.11 20.03
CA LYS A 86 -10.98 -44.94 19.46
C LYS A 86 -10.89 -44.57 17.98
N ARG A 87 -9.70 -44.19 17.50
CA ARG A 87 -9.45 -43.99 16.06
C ARG A 87 -9.86 -45.29 15.37
N THR A 88 -11.10 -45.37 14.88
CA THR A 88 -11.37 -46.16 13.70
C THR A 88 -10.46 -45.53 12.66
N LYS A 89 -9.52 -46.33 12.14
CA LYS A 89 -8.66 -45.89 11.04
C LYS A 89 -9.61 -45.44 9.94
N THR A 90 -9.81 -44.13 9.82
CA THR A 90 -10.35 -43.53 8.62
C THR A 90 -9.49 -44.10 7.51
N GLY A 91 -10.12 -44.86 6.60
CA GLY A 91 -9.49 -45.54 5.50
C GLY A 91 -8.92 -44.55 4.49
N GLY A 92 -7.94 -43.75 4.90
CA GLY A 92 -6.97 -43.19 3.98
C GLY A 92 -6.19 -44.35 3.38
N ASP A 93 -6.10 -44.36 2.06
CA ASP A 93 -5.90 -45.52 1.20
C ASP A 93 -4.72 -46.42 1.61
N THR A 94 -4.99 -47.37 2.52
CA THR A 94 -3.95 -48.26 3.07
C THR A 94 -3.38 -49.15 1.97
N ARG A 95 -4.19 -49.42 0.94
CA ARG A 95 -3.79 -50.18 -0.25
C ARG A 95 -2.78 -49.41 -1.08
N GLU A 96 -2.97 -48.10 -1.27
CA GLU A 96 -2.03 -47.23 -1.99
C GLU A 96 -0.69 -47.13 -1.25
N ILE A 97 -0.73 -46.90 0.07
CA ILE A 97 0.49 -46.85 0.90
C ILE A 97 1.26 -48.16 0.81
N ASP A 98 0.58 -49.30 0.88
CA ASP A 98 1.23 -50.61 0.79
C ASP A 98 1.75 -50.91 -0.62
N ALA A 99 1.07 -50.43 -1.67
CA ALA A 99 1.56 -50.50 -3.03
C ALA A 99 2.83 -49.65 -3.23
N LEU A 100 2.86 -48.41 -2.73
CA LEU A 100 4.03 -47.55 -2.75
C LEU A 100 5.20 -48.16 -1.97
N ARG A 101 4.95 -48.77 -0.81
CA ARG A 101 5.97 -49.50 -0.03
C ARG A 101 6.52 -50.71 -0.78
N ARG A 102 5.67 -51.49 -1.47
CA ARG A 102 6.12 -52.60 -2.32
C ARG A 102 7.02 -52.10 -3.45
N ARG A 103 6.61 -51.04 -4.15
CA ARG A 103 7.41 -50.40 -5.22
C ARG A 103 8.75 -49.91 -4.70
N LEU A 104 8.80 -49.28 -3.52
CA LEU A 104 10.05 -48.82 -2.90
C LEU A 104 10.96 -49.99 -2.52
N ARG A 105 10.41 -51.14 -2.09
CA ARG A 105 11.19 -52.36 -1.80
C ARG A 105 11.76 -53.02 -3.06
N GLN A 106 11.03 -52.95 -4.17
CA GLN A 106 11.43 -53.56 -5.44
C GLN A 106 12.30 -52.62 -6.30
N HIS A 107 12.53 -51.39 -5.87
CA HIS A 107 13.28 -50.41 -6.64
C HIS A 107 14.75 -50.86 -6.87
N PRO A 108 15.27 -50.86 -8.11
CA PRO A 108 16.62 -51.34 -8.43
C PRO A 108 17.74 -50.69 -7.60
N ALA A 109 17.62 -49.38 -7.32
CA ALA A 109 18.57 -48.63 -6.50
C ALA A 109 18.69 -49.15 -5.04
N ARG A 110 17.76 -49.99 -4.57
CA ARG A 110 17.81 -50.57 -3.22
C ARG A 110 18.98 -51.52 -3.00
N LYS A 111 19.60 -52.00 -4.07
CA LYS A 111 20.80 -52.85 -4.06
C LYS A 111 22.11 -52.04 -4.12
N ASP A 112 22.03 -50.73 -4.30
CA ASP A 112 23.19 -49.85 -4.40
C ASP A 112 23.74 -49.51 -2.99
N PRO A 113 25.02 -49.78 -2.71
CA PRO A 113 25.63 -49.46 -1.40
C PRO A 113 25.65 -47.95 -1.10
N GLU A 114 25.58 -47.09 -2.13
CA GLU A 114 25.64 -45.63 -2.02
C GLU A 114 24.23 -45.00 -2.06
N LEU A 115 23.17 -45.80 -1.93
CA LEU A 115 21.77 -45.36 -2.00
C LEU A 115 21.47 -44.14 -1.13
N GLU A 116 21.99 -44.07 0.09
CA GLU A 116 21.77 -42.90 0.96
C GLU A 116 22.37 -41.62 0.38
N LYS A 117 23.54 -41.69 -0.24
CA LYS A 117 24.18 -40.54 -0.89
C LYS A 117 23.39 -40.12 -2.11
N LEU A 118 22.96 -41.08 -2.94
CA LEU A 118 22.09 -40.83 -4.10
C LEU A 118 20.74 -40.23 -3.69
N ALA A 119 20.14 -40.71 -2.59
CA ALA A 119 18.90 -40.18 -2.05
C ALA A 119 19.07 -38.72 -1.59
N ARG A 120 20.17 -38.38 -0.90
CA ARG A 120 20.47 -36.98 -0.52
C ARG A 120 20.65 -36.07 -1.72
N VAL A 121 21.28 -36.56 -2.79
CA VAL A 121 21.41 -35.82 -4.06
C VAL A 121 20.03 -35.63 -4.70
N GLY A 122 19.21 -36.69 -4.75
CA GLY A 122 17.83 -36.62 -5.25
C GLY A 122 16.94 -35.67 -4.47
N ASP A 123 17.04 -35.67 -3.14
CA ASP A 123 16.31 -34.73 -2.26
C ASP A 123 16.76 -33.29 -2.49
N ARG A 124 18.08 -33.06 -2.68
CA ARG A 124 18.62 -31.74 -3.01
C ARG A 124 18.14 -31.29 -4.39
N TYR A 125 18.18 -32.17 -5.39
CA TYR A 125 17.67 -31.90 -6.73
C TYR A 125 16.18 -31.55 -6.69
N ASN A 126 15.35 -32.35 -6.02
CA ASN A 126 13.92 -32.12 -5.91
C ASN A 126 13.60 -30.80 -5.21
N ARG A 127 14.39 -30.42 -4.19
CA ARG A 127 14.28 -29.14 -3.51
C ARG A 127 14.62 -27.99 -4.46
N LEU A 128 15.78 -28.04 -5.11
CA LEU A 128 16.21 -27.01 -6.07
C LEU A 128 15.25 -26.91 -7.26
N ALA A 129 14.70 -28.02 -7.74
CA ALA A 129 13.71 -28.03 -8.82
C ALA A 129 12.41 -27.33 -8.41
N ARG A 130 11.94 -27.53 -7.16
CA ARG A 130 10.78 -26.81 -6.61
C ARG A 130 11.08 -25.32 -6.42
N GLU A 131 12.26 -24.97 -5.90
CA GLU A 131 12.70 -23.58 -5.75
C GLU A 131 12.78 -22.88 -7.11
N LEU A 132 13.36 -23.52 -8.12
CA LEU A 132 13.44 -23.02 -9.50
C LEU A 132 12.05 -22.83 -10.10
N ALA A 133 11.13 -23.78 -9.91
CA ALA A 133 9.76 -23.65 -10.38
C ALA A 133 9.03 -22.47 -9.72
N GLN A 134 9.19 -22.29 -8.40
CA GLN A 134 8.63 -21.14 -7.68
C GLN A 134 9.23 -19.82 -8.15
N GLN A 135 10.54 -19.74 -8.37
CA GLN A 135 11.20 -18.55 -8.89
C GLN A 135 10.72 -18.20 -10.31
N ARG A 136 10.62 -19.20 -11.19
CA ARG A 136 10.06 -19.02 -12.55
C ARG A 136 8.62 -18.53 -12.52
N GLN A 137 7.79 -19.08 -11.64
CA GLN A 137 6.41 -18.64 -11.48
C GLN A 137 6.33 -17.19 -10.99
N LYS A 138 7.18 -16.79 -10.04
CA LYS A 138 7.28 -15.40 -9.57
C LYS A 138 7.68 -14.46 -10.70
N VAL A 139 8.72 -14.79 -11.46
CA VAL A 139 9.16 -13.99 -12.62
C VAL A 139 8.01 -13.83 -13.62
N ALA A 140 7.37 -14.94 -14.02
CA ALA A 140 6.25 -14.89 -14.96
C ALA A 140 5.06 -14.06 -14.44
N ALA A 141 4.76 -14.13 -13.14
CA ALA A 141 3.71 -13.33 -12.52
C ALA A 141 4.06 -11.84 -12.51
N THR A 142 5.29 -11.48 -12.14
CA THR A 142 5.77 -10.09 -12.15
C THR A 142 5.78 -9.51 -13.56
N THR A 143 6.31 -10.26 -14.54
CA THR A 143 6.34 -9.83 -15.96
C THR A 143 4.93 -9.57 -16.49
N ASN A 144 3.98 -10.48 -16.22
CA ASN A 144 2.59 -10.29 -16.59
C ASN A 144 1.93 -9.10 -15.87
N SER A 145 2.33 -8.79 -14.64
CA SER A 145 1.82 -7.62 -13.92
C SER A 145 2.34 -6.31 -14.52
N LEU A 146 3.61 -6.25 -14.91
CA LEU A 146 4.21 -5.06 -15.53
C LEU A 146 3.57 -4.76 -16.89
N ALA A 147 3.40 -5.77 -17.74
CA ALA A 147 2.74 -5.61 -19.04
C ALA A 147 1.31 -5.07 -18.89
N ARG A 148 0.52 -5.61 -17.95
CA ARG A 148 -0.85 -5.13 -17.70
C ARG A 148 -0.87 -3.71 -17.13
N THR A 149 0.07 -3.35 -16.26
CA THR A 149 0.18 -1.98 -15.76
C THR A 149 0.54 -1.01 -16.89
N PHE A 150 1.47 -1.40 -17.77
CA PHE A 150 1.83 -0.62 -18.94
C PHE A 150 0.63 -0.41 -19.88
N GLU A 151 -0.13 -1.47 -20.21
CA GLU A 151 -1.36 -1.37 -21.01
C GLU A 151 -2.38 -0.40 -20.41
N ARG A 152 -2.55 -0.40 -19.07
CA ARG A 152 -3.44 0.54 -18.37
C ARG A 152 -2.95 1.98 -18.44
N ILE A 153 -1.64 2.20 -18.33
CA ILE A 153 -1.03 3.53 -18.48
C ILE A 153 -1.26 4.03 -19.92
N VAL A 154 -1.01 3.18 -20.92
CA VAL A 154 -1.28 3.52 -22.33
C VAL A 154 -2.75 3.89 -22.52
N ALA A 155 -3.68 3.09 -21.98
CA ALA A 155 -5.11 3.37 -22.09
C ALA A 155 -5.50 4.72 -21.45
N LEU A 156 -4.99 5.03 -20.25
CA LEU A 156 -5.21 6.32 -19.58
C LEU A 156 -4.63 7.48 -20.39
N LEU A 157 -3.39 7.36 -20.88
CA LEU A 157 -2.72 8.40 -21.65
C LEU A 157 -3.38 8.61 -23.02
N THR A 158 -3.85 7.56 -23.68
CA THR A 158 -4.64 7.67 -24.92
C THR A 158 -5.96 8.38 -24.66
N GLU A 159 -6.70 8.00 -23.61
CA GLU A 159 -7.97 8.66 -23.26
C GLU A 159 -7.80 10.15 -22.99
N ARG A 160 -6.70 10.52 -22.33
CA ARG A 160 -6.39 11.92 -22.01
C ARG A 160 -5.75 12.68 -23.18
N GLY A 161 -5.49 12.01 -24.30
CA GLY A 161 -4.94 12.61 -25.52
C GLY A 161 -3.44 12.89 -25.48
N TYR A 162 -2.69 12.15 -24.65
CA TYR A 162 -1.22 12.16 -24.66
C TYR A 162 -0.64 11.16 -25.65
N LEU A 163 -1.37 10.08 -25.94
CA LEU A 163 -1.07 9.09 -26.98
C LEU A 163 -2.18 9.05 -28.03
N THR A 164 -1.85 8.68 -29.26
CA THR A 164 -2.86 8.40 -30.30
C THR A 164 -3.61 7.10 -29.98
N ALA A 165 -4.78 6.93 -30.58
CA ALA A 165 -5.56 5.69 -30.47
C ALA A 165 -5.14 4.72 -31.59
N GLY A 166 -5.12 3.42 -31.28
CA GLY A 166 -4.80 2.38 -32.26
C GLY A 166 -4.05 1.21 -31.64
N SER A 167 -3.67 0.25 -32.49
CA SER A 167 -2.84 -0.91 -32.10
C SER A 167 -1.38 -0.55 -31.87
N ASP A 168 -0.91 0.56 -32.44
CA ASP A 168 0.44 1.08 -32.28
C ASP A 168 0.35 2.59 -31.93
N PRO A 169 0.14 2.92 -30.65
CA PRO A 169 -0.07 4.29 -30.22
C PRO A 169 1.23 5.11 -30.32
N GLU A 170 1.13 6.26 -30.96
CA GLU A 170 2.22 7.23 -31.10
C GLU A 170 2.08 8.36 -30.08
N THR A 171 3.20 8.97 -29.72
CA THR A 171 3.22 10.10 -28.79
C THR A 171 2.67 11.34 -29.49
N THR A 172 1.68 12.00 -28.88
CA THR A 172 1.20 13.30 -29.38
C THR A 172 2.17 14.41 -28.96
N GLU A 173 2.04 15.62 -29.50
CA GLU A 173 2.84 16.75 -29.00
C GLU A 173 2.65 17.00 -27.49
N ALA A 174 1.46 16.72 -26.94
CA ALA A 174 1.20 16.81 -25.50
C ALA A 174 1.94 15.71 -24.73
N GLY A 175 2.00 14.49 -25.29
CA GLY A 175 2.81 13.39 -24.79
C GLY A 175 4.30 13.70 -24.78
N GLU A 176 4.82 14.33 -25.84
CA GLU A 176 6.24 14.71 -25.92
C GLU A 176 6.62 15.76 -24.87
N ARG A 177 5.68 16.64 -24.53
CA ARG A 177 5.86 17.62 -23.43
C ARG A 177 5.78 16.95 -22.07
N LEU A 178 4.82 16.04 -21.85
CA LEU A 178 4.72 15.26 -20.63
C LEU A 178 6.01 14.48 -20.36
N ALA A 179 6.60 13.87 -21.39
CA ALA A 179 7.85 13.11 -21.28
C ALA A 179 9.07 13.92 -20.77
N ARG A 180 8.97 15.25 -20.67
CA ARG A 180 10.01 16.15 -20.15
C ARG A 180 9.78 16.56 -18.70
N ILE A 181 8.67 16.14 -18.09
CA ILE A 181 8.34 16.37 -16.69
C ILE A 181 8.69 15.10 -15.92
N TYR A 182 9.47 15.23 -14.86
CA TYR A 182 9.95 14.12 -14.05
C TYR A 182 9.45 14.30 -12.62
N GLY A 183 8.59 13.38 -12.18
CA GLY A 183 8.07 13.34 -10.82
C GLY A 183 6.79 12.53 -10.73
N GLU A 184 6.32 12.25 -9.50
CA GLU A 184 5.12 11.44 -9.27
C GLU A 184 3.82 12.12 -9.70
N ALA A 185 3.84 13.44 -9.86
CA ALA A 185 2.70 14.26 -10.27
C ALA A 185 2.90 14.88 -11.67
N ASP A 186 3.71 14.25 -12.52
CA ASP A 186 4.02 14.69 -13.88
C ASP A 186 2.78 14.94 -14.74
N LEU A 187 1.83 14.00 -14.74
CA LEU A 187 0.59 14.07 -15.49
C LEU A 187 -0.32 15.19 -14.95
N LEU A 188 -0.36 15.41 -13.64
CA LEU A 188 -1.08 16.53 -13.04
C LEU A 188 -0.49 17.88 -13.48
N VAL A 189 0.84 18.02 -13.46
CA VAL A 189 1.53 19.23 -13.94
C VAL A 189 1.24 19.46 -15.41
N ALA A 190 1.34 18.42 -16.24
CA ALA A 190 1.04 18.51 -17.67
C ALA A 190 -0.41 18.95 -17.93
N GLU A 191 -1.38 18.45 -17.18
CA GLU A 191 -2.79 18.85 -17.28
C GLU A 191 -3.02 20.30 -16.84
N CYS A 192 -2.36 20.74 -15.76
CA CYS A 192 -2.44 22.13 -15.29
C CYS A 192 -1.90 23.11 -16.34
N LEU A 193 -0.78 22.78 -16.97
CA LEU A 193 -0.20 23.57 -18.06
C LEU A 193 -1.10 23.55 -19.30
N ARG A 194 -1.57 22.37 -19.71
CA ARG A 194 -2.44 22.20 -20.89
C ARG A 194 -3.76 22.96 -20.75
N LYS A 195 -4.36 22.94 -19.56
CA LYS A 195 -5.60 23.65 -19.25
C LYS A 195 -5.38 25.09 -18.79
N ARG A 196 -4.13 25.57 -18.82
CA ARG A 196 -3.74 26.96 -18.46
C ARG A 196 -4.18 27.38 -17.06
N VAL A 197 -4.21 26.45 -16.11
CA VAL A 197 -4.64 26.70 -14.71
C VAL A 197 -3.71 27.71 -14.02
N TRP A 198 -2.43 27.71 -14.39
CA TRP A 198 -1.41 28.58 -13.81
C TRP A 198 -1.14 29.85 -14.62
N ALA A 199 -1.92 30.10 -15.69
CA ALA A 199 -1.76 31.28 -16.52
C ALA A 199 -2.10 32.58 -15.76
N GLY A 200 -1.29 33.61 -15.99
CA GLY A 200 -1.46 34.93 -15.39
C GLY A 200 -1.02 35.05 -13.93
N LEU A 201 -0.43 34.00 -13.34
CA LEU A 201 0.19 34.08 -12.02
C LEU A 201 1.49 34.89 -12.08
N SER A 202 1.76 35.69 -11.05
CA SER A 202 3.08 36.31 -10.85
C SER A 202 4.13 35.27 -10.41
N PRO A 203 5.45 35.60 -10.44
CA PRO A 203 6.49 34.66 -10.04
C PRO A 203 6.32 34.07 -8.64
N ALA A 204 5.92 34.88 -7.65
CA ALA A 204 5.66 34.41 -6.29
C ALA A 204 4.45 33.48 -6.21
N GLU A 205 3.40 33.80 -6.95
CA GLU A 205 2.17 33.00 -6.99
C GLU A 205 2.38 31.67 -7.70
N LEU A 206 3.10 31.66 -8.82
CA LEU A 206 3.45 30.43 -9.54
C LEU A 206 4.32 29.52 -8.66
N ALA A 207 5.36 30.06 -8.02
CA ALA A 207 6.18 29.31 -7.08
C ALA A 207 5.31 28.65 -5.98
N ALA A 208 4.43 29.43 -5.35
CA ALA A 208 3.55 28.97 -4.29
C ALA A 208 2.59 27.87 -4.75
N VAL A 209 2.02 27.96 -5.96
CA VAL A 209 1.12 26.92 -6.50
C VAL A 209 1.89 25.64 -6.83
N VAL A 210 3.06 25.76 -7.47
CA VAL A 210 3.91 24.60 -7.81
C VAL A 210 4.38 23.87 -6.55
N SER A 211 4.61 24.61 -5.46
CA SER A 211 5.03 24.01 -4.19
C SER A 211 4.01 23.02 -3.63
N ALA A 212 2.72 23.21 -3.91
CA ALA A 212 1.68 22.30 -3.47
C ALA A 212 1.75 20.91 -4.12
N VAL A 213 2.32 20.82 -5.32
CA VAL A 213 2.44 19.55 -6.05
C VAL A 213 3.66 18.74 -5.58
N VAL A 214 4.65 19.42 -5.03
CA VAL A 214 5.93 18.82 -4.63
C VAL A 214 5.97 18.53 -3.14
N TYR A 215 5.46 19.45 -2.32
CA TYR A 215 5.57 19.39 -0.87
C TYR A 215 4.86 18.16 -0.28
N GLU A 216 5.45 17.63 0.79
CA GLU A 216 4.89 16.54 1.58
C GLU A 216 5.00 16.88 3.07
N SER A 217 3.86 17.04 3.73
CA SER A 217 3.81 17.09 5.18
C SER A 217 4.13 15.72 5.77
N ARG A 218 4.82 15.73 6.92
CA ARG A 218 5.22 14.49 7.63
C ARG A 218 4.09 13.89 8.48
N ILE A 219 2.88 14.48 8.46
CA ILE A 219 1.76 14.10 9.33
C ILE A 219 0.50 13.95 8.49
N GLU A 220 -0.12 12.77 8.56
CA GLU A 220 -1.49 12.57 8.08
C GLU A 220 -2.47 13.27 9.05
N GLY A 221 -2.98 14.43 8.64
CA GLY A 221 -3.94 15.18 9.44
C GLY A 221 -4.03 16.61 8.93
N GLY A 222 -5.05 16.86 8.11
CA GLY A 222 -5.28 18.13 7.42
C GLY A 222 -5.13 19.34 8.33
N GLY A 223 -4.05 20.10 8.09
CA GLY A 223 -3.86 21.42 8.68
C GLY A 223 -4.91 22.39 8.15
N GLU A 224 -5.36 23.29 9.03
CA GLU A 224 -6.38 24.28 8.76
C GLU A 224 -6.13 25.05 7.45
N VAL A 225 -7.24 25.28 6.76
CA VAL A 225 -7.35 25.84 5.42
C VAL A 225 -6.82 27.29 5.39
N MET A 226 -5.51 27.45 5.26
CA MET A 226 -4.91 28.69 4.74
C MET A 226 -5.11 28.68 3.23
N ARG A 227 -6.26 29.18 2.78
CA ARG A 227 -6.50 29.44 1.36
C ARG A 227 -5.44 30.44 0.94
N GLY A 228 -4.62 30.06 -0.06
CA GLY A 228 -3.44 30.78 -0.53
C GLY A 228 -3.44 32.33 -0.41
N PRO A 229 -2.24 32.92 -0.29
CA PRO A 229 -2.04 34.31 0.13
C PRO A 229 -2.74 35.36 -0.75
N THR A 230 -3.02 35.04 -2.01
CA THR A 230 -3.74 35.91 -2.95
C THR A 230 -4.92 35.18 -3.59
N GLU A 231 -5.87 35.94 -4.13
CA GLU A 231 -7.02 35.38 -4.86
C GLU A 231 -6.61 34.54 -6.09
N PRO A 232 -5.63 34.97 -6.93
CA PRO A 232 -5.13 34.14 -8.01
C PRO A 232 -4.56 32.80 -7.54
N VAL A 233 -3.81 32.77 -6.42
CA VAL A 233 -3.27 31.52 -5.86
C VAL A 233 -4.39 30.61 -5.39
N ARG A 234 -5.39 31.13 -4.66
CA ARG A 234 -6.54 30.34 -4.21
C ARG A 234 -7.29 29.69 -5.37
N ARG A 235 -7.55 30.46 -6.43
CA ARG A 235 -8.21 29.96 -7.64
C ARG A 235 -7.38 28.86 -8.31
N ALA A 236 -6.08 29.10 -8.52
CA ALA A 236 -5.19 28.14 -9.17
C ALA A 236 -5.04 26.84 -8.37
N LEU A 237 -4.94 26.92 -7.03
CA LEU A 237 -4.91 25.75 -6.16
C LEU A 237 -6.21 24.95 -6.21
N ALA A 238 -7.36 25.63 -6.15
CA ALA A 238 -8.67 24.97 -6.23
C ALA A 238 -8.84 24.22 -7.56
N GLU A 239 -8.44 24.83 -8.68
CA GLU A 239 -8.45 24.16 -9.99
C GLU A 239 -7.44 23.02 -10.08
N THR A 240 -6.24 23.17 -9.47
CA THR A 240 -5.23 22.11 -9.42
C THR A 240 -5.77 20.88 -8.67
N VAL A 241 -6.43 21.09 -7.53
CA VAL A 241 -7.08 20.01 -6.76
C VAL A 241 -8.22 19.37 -7.56
N ARG A 242 -9.09 20.15 -8.22
CA ARG A 242 -10.15 19.61 -9.08
C ARG A 242 -9.61 18.74 -10.22
N LEU A 243 -8.49 19.14 -10.82
CA LEU A 243 -7.82 18.34 -11.85
C LEU A 243 -7.22 17.06 -11.27
N CYS A 244 -6.64 17.13 -10.08
CA CYS A 244 -6.14 15.96 -9.36
C CYS A 244 -7.27 14.96 -9.07
N ASP A 245 -8.42 15.43 -8.57
CA ASP A 245 -9.58 14.58 -8.30
C ASP A 245 -10.08 13.85 -9.56
N GLY A 246 -10.18 14.56 -10.68
CA GLY A 246 -10.55 13.97 -11.96
C GLY A 246 -9.50 12.96 -12.48
N LEU A 247 -8.22 13.26 -12.30
CA LEU A 247 -7.12 12.33 -12.63
C LEU A 247 -7.17 11.07 -11.79
N ARG A 248 -7.31 11.21 -10.47
CA ARG A 248 -7.43 10.09 -9.52
C ARG A 248 -8.62 9.21 -9.84
N ALA A 249 -9.76 9.80 -10.22
CA ALA A 249 -10.93 9.03 -10.63
C ALA A 249 -10.66 8.17 -11.88
N ASP A 250 -9.98 8.74 -12.89
CA ASP A 250 -9.61 8.00 -14.09
C ASP A 250 -8.56 6.91 -13.81
N GLU A 251 -7.55 7.20 -12.98
CA GLU A 251 -6.53 6.23 -12.55
C GLU A 251 -7.15 5.04 -11.83
N VAL A 252 -8.09 5.30 -10.91
CA VAL A 252 -8.86 4.24 -10.23
C VAL A 252 -9.66 3.42 -11.23
N ARG A 253 -10.33 4.05 -12.20
CA ARG A 253 -11.09 3.36 -13.26
C ARG A 253 -10.17 2.46 -14.11
N HIS A 254 -8.95 2.92 -14.40
CA HIS A 254 -7.93 2.17 -15.11
C HIS A 254 -7.15 1.17 -14.23
N LYS A 255 -7.47 1.07 -12.93
CA LYS A 255 -6.80 0.19 -11.95
C LYS A 255 -5.31 0.51 -11.80
N LEU A 256 -4.98 1.79 -11.78
CA LEU A 256 -3.66 2.34 -11.50
C LEU A 256 -3.61 2.90 -10.07
N PRO A 257 -2.42 2.99 -9.46
CA PRO A 257 -2.25 3.74 -8.22
C PRO A 257 -2.65 5.20 -8.43
N PRO A 258 -3.47 5.80 -7.55
CA PRO A 258 -3.91 7.17 -7.74
C PRO A 258 -2.80 8.18 -7.39
N THR A 259 -2.67 9.22 -8.21
CA THR A 259 -1.77 10.37 -8.03
C THR A 259 -2.00 11.01 -6.66
N ARG A 260 -0.92 11.37 -5.96
CA ARG A 260 -1.00 12.01 -4.64
C ARG A 260 -1.74 13.35 -4.70
N GLU A 261 -2.51 13.64 -3.65
CA GLU A 261 -3.22 14.93 -3.53
C GLU A 261 -2.21 16.07 -3.25
N PRO A 262 -2.40 17.26 -3.84
CA PRO A 262 -1.56 18.42 -3.56
C PRO A 262 -1.61 18.81 -2.08
N ASP A 263 -0.44 19.05 -1.49
CA ASP A 263 -0.30 19.47 -0.10
C ASP A 263 -0.09 20.98 0.00
N LEU A 264 -1.05 21.69 0.57
CA LEU A 264 -1.04 23.15 0.63
C LEU A 264 -0.14 23.72 1.74
N GLY A 265 0.47 22.88 2.58
CA GLY A 265 1.21 23.28 3.78
C GLY A 265 2.42 24.18 3.54
N PHE A 266 2.98 24.20 2.32
CA PHE A 266 4.15 25.00 1.96
C PHE A 266 3.86 26.22 1.08
N VAL A 267 2.60 26.41 0.67
CA VAL A 267 2.18 27.49 -0.23
C VAL A 267 2.48 28.87 0.36
N ALA A 268 2.02 29.11 1.60
CA ALA A 268 2.18 30.40 2.26
C ALA A 268 3.66 30.72 2.53
N ALA A 269 4.42 29.73 3.00
CA ALA A 269 5.84 29.86 3.28
C ALA A 269 6.63 30.28 2.05
N LEU A 270 6.43 29.59 0.92
CA LEU A 270 7.17 29.89 -0.30
C LEU A 270 6.76 31.22 -0.93
N TYR A 271 5.46 31.56 -0.88
CA TYR A 271 5.00 32.89 -1.32
C TYR A 271 5.66 34.02 -0.53
N THR A 272 5.68 33.91 0.80
CA THR A 272 6.32 34.89 1.67
C THR A 272 7.81 34.98 1.37
N TRP A 273 8.50 33.85 1.24
CA TRP A 273 9.92 33.81 0.90
C TRP A 273 10.25 34.57 -0.39
N VAL A 274 9.51 34.30 -1.46
CA VAL A 274 9.75 34.93 -2.76
C VAL A 274 9.53 36.45 -2.71
N ASN A 275 8.63 36.94 -1.86
CA ASN A 275 8.33 38.36 -1.73
C ASN A 275 9.24 39.10 -0.75
N THR A 276 9.55 38.51 0.41
CA THR A 276 10.21 39.22 1.52
C THR A 276 11.67 38.82 1.71
N GLN A 277 12.09 37.66 1.19
CA GLN A 277 13.44 37.10 1.37
C GLN A 277 13.81 36.86 2.84
N SER A 278 12.83 36.85 3.74
CA SER A 278 13.02 36.58 5.16
C SER A 278 12.66 35.13 5.47
N LEU A 279 13.67 34.33 5.85
CA LEU A 279 13.46 32.94 6.26
C LEU A 279 12.57 32.89 7.50
N ALA A 280 12.76 33.81 8.45
CA ALA A 280 11.96 33.88 9.66
C ALA A 280 10.47 34.10 9.35
N GLU A 281 10.15 35.04 8.46
CA GLU A 281 8.76 35.29 8.04
C GLU A 281 8.18 34.13 7.24
N ALA A 282 8.99 33.48 6.38
CA ALA A 282 8.55 32.32 5.61
C ALA A 282 8.23 31.12 6.52
N LEU A 283 9.04 30.86 7.54
CA LEU A 283 8.79 29.80 8.52
C LEU A 283 7.57 30.12 9.40
N LEU A 284 7.39 31.38 9.80
CA LEU A 284 6.19 31.81 10.52
C LEU A 284 4.93 31.64 9.66
N ALA A 285 5.01 31.93 8.36
CA ALA A 285 3.91 31.72 7.43
C ALA A 285 3.56 30.23 7.21
N ALA A 286 4.50 29.32 7.47
CA ALA A 286 4.27 27.87 7.49
C ALA A 286 3.61 27.39 8.80
N GLY A 287 3.80 28.11 9.90
CA GLY A 287 3.55 27.69 11.28
C GLY A 287 2.11 27.83 11.77
N GLY A 288 1.16 27.16 11.12
CA GLY A 288 -0.23 26.99 11.60
C GLY A 288 -0.62 25.54 11.95
N GLY A 289 0.27 24.56 11.75
CA GLY A 289 0.02 23.13 11.99
C GLY A 289 1.20 22.43 12.68
N SER A 290 0.91 21.28 13.31
CA SER A 290 1.68 20.61 14.38
C SER A 290 3.09 20.06 14.04
N ARG A 291 3.99 20.87 13.52
CA ARG A 291 5.45 20.93 13.83
C ARG A 291 6.10 21.91 12.84
N ASP A 292 6.91 22.81 13.37
CA ASP A 292 7.62 23.84 12.61
C ASP A 292 8.45 23.22 11.49
N LEU A 293 8.21 23.67 10.25
CA LEU A 293 9.08 23.40 9.12
C LEU A 293 10.51 23.82 9.51
N SER A 294 11.46 22.88 9.49
CA SER A 294 12.85 23.22 9.81
C SER A 294 13.47 24.06 8.69
N ALA A 295 14.47 24.89 9.00
CA ALA A 295 15.21 25.65 8.00
C ALA A 295 15.85 24.74 6.92
N GLY A 296 16.36 23.56 7.32
CA GLY A 296 16.91 22.58 6.38
C GLY A 296 15.86 21.96 5.46
N ASP A 297 14.68 21.61 6.01
CA ASP A 297 13.56 21.11 5.20
C ASP A 297 13.03 22.18 4.25
N PHE A 298 12.98 23.44 4.70
CA PHE A 298 12.60 24.58 3.86
C PHE A 298 13.49 24.68 2.62
N VAL A 299 14.82 24.67 2.80
CA VAL A 299 15.77 24.73 1.68
C VAL A 299 15.63 23.53 0.75
N ARG A 300 15.42 22.32 1.30
CA ARG A 300 15.18 21.11 0.50
C ARG A 300 13.95 21.25 -0.40
N TRP A 301 12.82 21.71 0.15
CA TRP A 301 11.61 21.91 -0.64
C TRP A 301 11.77 23.02 -1.68
N CYS A 302 12.45 24.12 -1.36
CA CYS A 302 12.79 25.16 -2.33
C CYS A 302 13.55 24.60 -3.53
N ARG A 303 14.52 23.70 -3.32
CA ARG A 303 15.26 23.04 -4.42
C ARG A 303 14.34 22.18 -5.30
N GLN A 304 13.49 21.37 -4.70
CA GLN A 304 12.56 20.54 -5.48
C GLN A 304 11.53 21.39 -6.27
N VAL A 305 11.10 22.53 -5.71
CA VAL A 305 10.25 23.48 -6.45
C VAL A 305 11.02 24.14 -7.59
N ILE A 306 12.28 24.53 -7.38
CA ILE A 306 13.16 25.04 -8.43
C ILE A 306 13.29 24.00 -9.56
N ASP A 307 13.54 22.73 -9.23
CA ASP A 307 13.70 21.66 -10.22
C ASP A 307 12.43 21.51 -11.07
N LEU A 308 11.25 21.50 -10.44
CA LEU A 308 9.99 21.44 -11.17
C LEU A 308 9.72 22.70 -11.99
N LEU A 309 10.05 23.89 -11.50
CA LEU A 309 9.94 25.13 -12.27
C LEU A 309 10.88 25.13 -13.50
N ASP A 310 12.10 24.59 -13.39
CA ASP A 310 13.02 24.44 -14.52
C ASP A 310 12.49 23.42 -15.55
N GLN A 311 11.83 22.35 -15.13
CA GLN A 311 11.10 21.45 -16.04
C GLN A 311 9.93 22.17 -16.73
N ILE A 312 9.12 22.93 -15.99
CA ILE A 312 8.01 23.74 -16.53
C ILE A 312 8.51 24.71 -17.61
N ARG A 313 9.67 25.37 -17.39
CA ARG A 313 10.28 26.24 -18.41
C ARG A 313 10.60 25.53 -19.71
N THR A 314 10.91 24.23 -19.63
CA THR A 314 11.33 23.42 -20.77
C THR A 314 10.14 22.84 -21.55
N CYS A 315 9.02 22.56 -20.87
CA CYS A 315 7.86 21.88 -21.48
C CYS A 315 6.64 22.77 -21.72
N ALA A 316 6.52 23.94 -21.06
CA ALA A 316 5.36 24.81 -21.22
C ALA A 316 5.29 25.45 -22.62
N GLN A 317 4.08 25.47 -23.20
CA GLN A 317 3.83 26.11 -24.50
C GLN A 317 3.66 27.63 -24.39
N ASP A 318 3.22 28.12 -23.23
CA ASP A 318 2.94 29.53 -23.01
C ASP A 318 4.26 30.27 -22.68
N PRO A 319 4.73 31.20 -23.54
CA PRO A 319 5.98 31.92 -23.30
C PRO A 319 5.97 32.75 -22.02
N GLU A 320 4.80 33.21 -21.56
CA GLU A 320 4.70 33.97 -20.32
C GLU A 320 4.86 33.07 -19.09
N ILE A 321 4.39 31.83 -19.15
CA ILE A 321 4.68 30.81 -18.11
C ILE A 321 6.18 30.53 -18.06
N VAL A 322 6.83 30.36 -19.22
CA VAL A 322 8.28 30.11 -19.29
C VAL A 322 9.06 31.26 -18.65
N LYS A 323 8.72 32.52 -18.97
CA LYS A 323 9.36 33.70 -18.35
C LYS A 323 9.07 33.78 -16.85
N THR A 324 7.82 33.55 -16.45
CA THR A 324 7.39 33.62 -15.04
C THR A 324 8.08 32.57 -14.19
N ALA A 325 8.19 31.33 -14.69
CA ALA A 325 8.91 30.26 -14.03
C ALA A 325 10.40 30.58 -13.90
N GLY A 326 11.03 31.15 -14.94
CA GLY A 326 12.42 31.61 -14.86
C GLY A 326 12.64 32.69 -13.80
N ARG A 327 11.72 33.66 -13.71
CA ARG A 327 11.74 34.69 -12.66
C ARG A 327 11.50 34.10 -11.26
N ALA A 328 10.62 33.09 -11.15
CA ALA A 328 10.36 32.40 -9.90
C ALA A 328 11.60 31.64 -9.41
N VAL A 329 12.29 30.90 -10.28
CA VAL A 329 13.56 30.22 -9.96
C VAL A 329 14.59 31.22 -9.42
N ALA A 330 14.79 32.34 -10.12
CA ALA A 330 15.73 33.38 -9.69
C ALA A 330 15.31 34.10 -8.39
N ALA A 331 14.02 34.06 -8.04
CA ALA A 331 13.52 34.64 -6.81
C ALA A 331 13.61 33.67 -5.62
N ILE A 332 13.51 32.36 -5.86
CA ILE A 332 13.70 31.33 -4.84
C ILE A 332 15.20 31.14 -4.52
N ARG A 333 16.07 31.13 -5.54
CA ARG A 333 17.54 31.01 -5.40
C ARG A 333 18.17 32.28 -4.86
N ARG A 334 17.98 32.55 -3.57
CA ARG A 334 18.56 33.70 -2.84
C ARG A 334 18.95 33.30 -1.43
N GLY A 335 19.84 34.08 -0.80
CA GLY A 335 20.19 33.92 0.61
C GLY A 335 20.57 32.47 0.96
N VAL A 336 20.01 31.93 2.05
CA VAL A 336 20.29 30.56 2.54
C VAL A 336 20.02 29.45 1.51
N VAL A 337 19.18 29.69 0.50
CA VAL A 337 18.90 28.70 -0.56
C VAL A 337 20.06 28.60 -1.55
N ASP A 338 20.89 29.65 -1.66
CA ASP A 338 22.00 29.77 -2.61
C ASP A 338 23.36 29.34 -2.01
N VAL A 339 23.52 29.42 -0.68
CA VAL A 339 24.83 29.26 0.02
C VAL A 339 25.35 27.81 0.02
N ASP A 340 24.50 26.82 -0.21
CA ASP A 340 24.84 25.39 -0.10
C ASP A 340 25.14 24.71 -1.47
N ALA A 341 25.41 25.48 -2.52
CA ALA A 341 25.76 24.97 -3.85
C ALA A 341 27.27 24.72 -4.06
N VAL A 342 28.07 24.71 -2.99
CA VAL A 342 29.54 24.49 -3.02
C VAL A 342 29.91 23.09 -2.56
#